data_AF-A0A165SJ58-F1
#
_entry.id   AF-A0A165SJ58-F1
#
_cell.length_a   1.000
_cell.length_b   1.000
_cell.length_c   1.000
_cell.angle_alpha   90.00
_cell.angle_beta   90.00
_cell.angle_gamma   90.00
#
_symmetry.space_group_name_H-M   'P 1'
#
loop_
_entity.id
_entity.type
_entity.pdbx_description
1 polymer ?
#
loop_
_entity_poly.entity_id
_entity_poly.type
_entity_poly.pdbx_seq_one_letter_code
_entity_poly.pdbx_strand_id
1 'polypeptide(L)' 'LFSWRDSKGGIRPLVRDTALKHINTVFISYGWGTSYGHSFRIGGASFFLAKKVNPEIVRLAGRWRSLAYEAYIR' A
#
# COMPACT_ATOMS: atom_id res chain seq x y z
N LEU A 1 1.94 -15.21 6.18
CA LEU A 1 3.18 -14.59 5.66
C LEU A 1 3.19 -14.75 4.15
N PHE A 2 3.59 -13.72 3.39
CA PHE A 2 3.68 -13.77 1.92
C PHE A 2 5.10 -14.17 1.49
N SER A 3 5.23 -14.79 0.31
CA SER A 3 6.51 -15.19 -0.27
C SER A 3 6.53 -14.96 -1.79
N TRP A 4 7.72 -14.98 -2.38
CA TRP A 4 7.93 -14.94 -3.82
C TRP A 4 9.03 -15.91 -4.24
N ARG A 5 9.05 -16.27 -5.52
CA ARG A 5 10.08 -17.16 -6.08
C ARG A 5 11.15 -16.33 -6.77
N ASP A 6 12.40 -16.49 -6.36
CA ASP A 6 13.53 -15.81 -6.98
C ASP A 6 13.88 -16.42 -8.35
N SER A 7 14.77 -15.76 -9.10
CA SER A 7 15.19 -16.21 -10.43
C SER A 7 15.93 -17.56 -10.42
N LYS A 8 16.35 -18.04 -9.25
CA LYS A 8 16.96 -19.36 -9.06
C LYS A 8 15.95 -20.41 -8.58
N GLY A 9 14.67 -20.06 -8.51
CA GLY A 9 13.59 -20.94 -8.05
C GLY A 9 13.42 -21.01 -6.53
N GLY A 10 14.21 -20.28 -5.75
CA GLY A 10 14.14 -20.29 -4.29
C GLY A 10 12.93 -19.52 -3.77
N ILE A 11 12.26 -20.05 -2.73
CA ILE A 11 11.18 -19.34 -2.04
C ILE A 11 11.80 -18.35 -1.05
N ARG A 12 11.44 -17.07 -1.19
CA ARG A 12 11.90 -15.98 -0.32
C ARG A 12 10.73 -15.34 0.40
N PRO A 13 10.85 -14.98 1.69
CA PRO A 13 9.83 -14.18 2.34
C PRO A 13 9.68 -12.83 1.62
N LEU A 14 8.45 -12.38 1.45
CA LEU A 14 8.18 -11.07 0.87
C LEU A 14 8.33 -10.00 1.95
N VAL A 15 9.46 -9.29 1.93
CA VAL A 15 9.70 -8.14 2.79
C VAL A 15 9.27 -6.84 2.10
N ARG A 16 9.04 -5.80 2.91
CA ARG A 16 8.59 -4.47 2.46
C ARG A 16 9.43 -3.94 1.30
N ASP A 17 10.75 -3.98 1.44
CA ASP A 17 11.65 -3.34 0.47
C ASP A 17 11.65 -4.07 -0.87
N THR A 18 11.54 -5.41 -0.86
CA THR A 18 11.39 -6.20 -2.09
C THR A 18 10.08 -5.88 -2.80
N ALA A 19 8.97 -5.80 -2.06
CA ALA A 19 7.67 -5.45 -2.64
C ALA A 19 7.70 -4.04 -3.25
N LEU A 20 8.20 -3.05 -2.51
CA LEU A 20 8.28 -1.66 -2.99
C LEU A 20 9.21 -1.51 -4.19
N LYS A 21 10.36 -2.20 -4.20
CA LYS A 21 11.27 -2.19 -5.35
C LYS A 21 10.57 -2.70 -6.59
N HIS A 22 9.89 -3.85 -6.49
CA HIS A 22 9.18 -4.43 -7.63
C HIS A 22 8.07 -3.51 -8.16
N ILE A 23 7.23 -2.96 -7.26
CA ILE A 23 6.15 -2.05 -7.65
C ILE A 23 6.71 -0.78 -8.31
N ASN A 24 7.76 -0.19 -7.75
CA ASN A 24 8.37 1.01 -8.33
C ASN A 24 9.01 0.74 -9.69
N THR A 25 9.60 -0.44 -9.92
CA THR A 25 10.08 -0.81 -11.26
C THR A 25 8.94 -0.78 -12.28
N VAL A 26 7.77 -1.31 -11.93
CA VAL A 26 6.59 -1.26 -12.80
C VAL A 26 6.09 0.18 -12.96
N PHE A 27 5.93 0.94 -11.88
CA PHE A 27 5.39 2.31 -11.98
C PHE A 27 6.29 3.23 -12.81
N ILE A 28 7.61 3.11 -12.66
CA ILE A 28 8.57 3.85 -13.47
C ILE A 28 8.46 3.48 -14.96
N SER A 29 8.26 2.20 -15.30
CA SER A 29 8.10 1.80 -16.70
C SER A 29 6.83 2.37 -17.35
N TYR A 30 5.82 2.71 -16.54
CA TYR A 30 4.59 3.39 -16.99
C TYR A 30 4.63 4.92 -16.83
N GLY A 31 5.75 5.50 -16.38
CA GLY A 31 5.87 6.96 -16.18
C GLY A 31 5.14 7.52 -14.97
N TRP A 32 4.73 6.68 -14.01
CA TRP A 32 3.98 7.10 -12.80
C TRP A 32 4.87 7.55 -11.63
N GLY A 33 6.19 7.39 -11.76
CA GLY A 33 7.16 7.78 -10.74
C GLY A 33 7.30 6.78 -9.59
N THR A 34 7.74 7.25 -8.43
CA THR A 34 8.03 6.43 -7.25
C THR A 34 6.92 6.49 -6.21
N SER A 35 6.69 5.37 -5.55
CA SER A 35 5.74 5.21 -4.45
C SER A 35 6.43 4.70 -3.19
N TYR A 36 5.88 5.09 -2.04
CA TYR A 36 6.38 4.71 -0.72
C TYR A 36 5.34 3.86 0.01
N GLY A 37 5.76 3.10 1.02
CA GLY A 37 4.83 2.31 1.84
C GLY A 37 3.70 3.16 2.44
N HIS A 38 3.99 4.43 2.79
CA HIS A 38 2.99 5.37 3.27
C HIS A 38 1.94 5.72 2.21
N SER A 39 2.35 5.85 0.94
CA SER A 39 1.45 6.12 -0.20
C SER A 39 0.35 5.07 -0.32
N PHE A 40 0.68 3.79 -0.14
CA PHE A 40 -0.31 2.71 -0.19
C PHE A 40 -1.32 2.76 0.97
N ARG A 41 -0.87 3.17 2.17
CA ARG A 41 -1.79 3.31 3.32
C ARG A 41 -2.79 4.44 3.10
N ILE A 42 -2.34 5.57 2.55
CA ILE A 42 -3.23 6.68 2.19
C ILE A 42 -4.14 6.25 1.04
N GLY A 43 -3.59 5.76 -0.06
CA GLY A 43 -4.37 5.36 -1.24
C GLY A 43 -5.40 4.28 -0.95
N GLY A 44 -5.07 3.30 -0.10
CA GLY A 44 -6.02 2.29 0.37
C GLY A 44 -7.18 2.90 1.17
N ALA A 45 -6.90 3.83 2.07
CA ALA A 45 -7.95 4.54 2.80
C ALA A 45 -8.85 5.34 1.84
N SER A 46 -8.26 6.15 0.97
CA SER A 46 -9.01 6.93 -0.04
C SER A 46 -9.87 6.04 -0.94
N PHE A 47 -9.34 4.89 -1.38
CA PHE A 47 -10.08 3.93 -2.20
C PHE A 47 -11.33 3.37 -1.49
N PHE A 48 -11.21 2.89 -0.25
CA PHE A 48 -12.35 2.33 0.48
C PHE A 48 -13.40 3.39 0.83
N LEU A 49 -12.96 4.62 1.11
CA LEU A 49 -13.87 5.72 1.40
C LEU A 49 -14.63 6.17 0.15
N ALA A 50 -13.97 6.20 -1.02
CA ALA A 50 -14.64 6.41 -2.31
C ALA A 50 -15.69 5.32 -2.60
N LYS A 51 -15.53 4.12 -2.03
CA LYS A 51 -16.52 3.03 -2.05
C LYS A 51 -17.59 3.12 -0.96
N LYS A 52 -17.65 4.24 -0.22
CA LYS A 52 -18.60 4.49 0.89
C LYS A 52 -18.48 3.46 2.03
N VAL A 53 -17.32 2.84 2.21
CA VAL A 53 -17.05 2.02 3.40
C VAL A 53 -17.06 2.93 4.62
N ASN A 54 -17.65 2.47 5.73
CA ASN A 54 -17.71 3.24 6.97
C ASN A 54 -16.30 3.71 7.39
N PRO A 55 -16.10 5.02 7.63
CA PRO A 55 -14.80 5.57 8.03
C PRO A 55 -14.18 4.90 9.27
N GLU A 56 -15.00 4.45 10.22
CA GLU A 56 -14.51 3.74 11.40
C GLU A 56 -13.86 2.39 11.03
N ILE A 57 -14.44 1.66 10.08
CA ILE A 57 -13.86 0.40 9.57
C ILE A 57 -12.52 0.69 8.89
N VAL A 58 -12.44 1.75 8.08
CA VAL A 58 -11.20 2.15 7.40
C VAL A 58 -10.13 2.59 8.42
N ARG A 59 -10.51 3.33 9.46
CA ARG A 59 -9.64 3.74 10.57
C ARG A 59 -9.05 2.55 11.31
N LEU A 60 -9.91 1.58 11.67
CA LEU A 60 -9.50 0.35 12.35
C LEU A 60 -8.57 -0.50 11.47
N ALA A 61 -8.94 -0.73 10.21
CA ALA A 61 -8.16 -1.51 9.26
C ALA A 61 -6.78 -0.86 8.99
N GLY A 62 -6.72 0.47 8.87
CA GLY A 62 -5.49 1.21 8.66
C GLY A 62 -4.67 1.47 9.93
N ARG A 63 -5.17 1.04 11.11
CA ARG A 63 -4.55 1.24 12.43
C ARG A 63 -4.24 2.72 12.73
N TRP A 64 -5.14 3.60 12.35
CA TRP A 64 -4.99 5.03 12.58
C TRP A 64 -5.36 5.37 14.02
N ARG A 65 -4.39 5.94 14.76
CA ARG A 65 -4.58 6.33 16.17
C ARG A 65 -5.43 7.58 16.35
N SER A 66 -5.42 8.49 15.38
CA SER A 66 -6.18 9.74 15.41
C SER A 66 -7.05 9.86 14.17
N LEU A 67 -7.98 10.81 14.21
CA LEU A 67 -8.77 11.24 13.05
C LEU A 67 -7.93 11.97 11.99
N ALA A 68 -6.59 12.02 12.11
CA ALA A 68 -5.72 12.65 11.11
C ALA A 68 -5.84 12.03 9.71
N TYR A 69 -6.40 10.82 9.59
CA TYR A 69 -6.73 10.27 8.27
C TYR A 69 -7.78 11.10 7.54
N GLU A 70 -8.70 11.78 8.25
CA GLU A 70 -9.73 12.69 7.70
C GLU A 70 -9.16 13.83 6.86
N ALA A 71 -7.94 14.28 7.17
CA ALA A 71 -7.25 15.30 6.38
C ALA A 71 -6.94 14.85 4.93
N TYR A 72 -6.89 13.54 4.68
CA TYR A 72 -6.64 12.97 3.37
C TYR A 72 -7.92 12.57 2.62
N ILE A 73 -9.10 12.89 3.17
CA ILE A 73 -10.43 12.43 2.71
C ILE A 73 -11.37 13.61 2.37
N ARG A 74 -10.83 14.82 2.20
CA ARG A 74 -11.64 15.95 1.72
C ARG A 74 -12.12 15.75 0.29
#